data_AF-A0A6J5VAJ7-F1
#
_entry.id   AF-A0A6J5VAJ7-F1
#
_cell.length_a   1.000
_cell.length_b   1.000
_cell.length_c   1.000
_cell.angle_alpha   90.00
_cell.angle_beta   90.00
_cell.angle_gamma   90.00
#
_symmetry.space_group_name_H-M   'P 1'
#
loop_
_entity.id
_entity.type
_entity.pdbx_description
1 polymer ?
#
loop_
_entity_poly.entity_id
_entity_poly.type
_entity_poly.pdbx_seq_one_letter_code
_entity_poly.pdbx_strand_id
1 'polypeptide(L)'
;MDKKAFNLEELEWKQRKLALPLKDLLDYFDSFRNGLLTRLQEVQDHEKQMGVLENQVQAKANELRGIERLIEEKLKEVESGMEHLRSLQLLIKEHNEEISVKEKRFSDVQRWVGEKEKEYDSIEKSINWGTSKLNWYEKTVEEKSKLVESKEKELREVQRLLNKYSEDIQLKERQLNEILGSIEKQNKIFALKEEKIKEARRLVDEYDKEMKLKKEKLGLIQKSIVEFSKTIELKHKIIRGMDLKVKFFSLQKKSMEELFCKLELKEKQFESKVEELSLIEKGVTDCLNEVQLKENHLDSLEKLIQECGKHLDSQEKSLQECSNGLEKKERKLEQWARELELKQQQINSIRKSTEEHTQTLEYTHANIATIPSSASNQSSINRDGRCLLLLMNEHLKRIALLSSEMSAHLKASSDPAELVLDAMEEFYPSNSAVDKMKFDFDLTVIRRSCILLLQELKRLSPQINHQVREKAIKLAADWKDKMTVAAENVLEVLGFLWLLTAFELTSTYDERELQSFLAVVTQPEDATDLSQALGIRNKAPGSTLSFPVKTEEPESSQVRNVATSPSPNFQPSATTDERNLQGCIKEHLSGDNLVQNEMFDAL
;
A
#
# COMPACT_ATOMS: atom_id res chain seq x y z
N MET A 1 -148.03 -218.97 34.87
CA MET A 1 -148.84 -220.00 34.19
C MET A 1 -148.71 -219.79 32.69
N ASP A 2 -148.75 -220.88 31.91
CA ASP A 2 -149.24 -221.05 30.53
C ASP A 2 -149.69 -219.83 29.71
N LYS A 3 -149.48 -219.73 28.38
CA LYS A 3 -148.79 -220.57 27.34
C LYS A 3 -148.30 -219.57 26.25
N LYS A 4 -147.18 -219.68 25.53
CA LYS A 4 -146.30 -220.76 25.00
C LYS A 4 -146.57 -221.07 23.50
N ALA A 5 -145.49 -221.05 22.71
CA ALA A 5 -145.34 -221.50 21.32
C ALA A 5 -145.88 -220.62 20.16
N PHE A 6 -145.08 -219.61 19.79
CA PHE A 6 -144.65 -219.42 18.40
C PHE A 6 -143.14 -219.06 18.41
N ASN A 7 -142.37 -219.32 17.35
CA ASN A 7 -140.91 -219.18 17.37
C ASN A 7 -140.24 -219.17 15.98
N LEU A 8 -138.95 -218.78 15.97
CA LEU A 8 -137.88 -219.20 15.06
C LEU A 8 -137.76 -218.64 13.63
N GLU A 9 -138.49 -217.57 13.27
CA GLU A 9 -138.08 -216.62 12.23
C GLU A 9 -138.02 -215.20 12.84
N GLU A 10 -137.05 -214.33 12.56
CA GLU A 10 -135.74 -214.57 11.91
C GLU A 10 -134.67 -213.82 12.72
N LEU A 11 -133.94 -214.55 13.58
CA LEU A 11 -132.83 -214.00 14.36
C LEU A 11 -131.66 -213.52 13.49
N GLU A 12 -131.55 -213.94 12.23
CA GLU A 12 -130.44 -213.57 11.34
C GLU A 12 -130.43 -212.09 10.92
N TRP A 13 -131.61 -211.45 10.77
CA TRP A 13 -131.66 -210.00 10.49
C TRP A 13 -131.04 -209.18 11.63
N LYS A 14 -131.13 -209.68 12.87
CA LYS A 14 -130.44 -209.11 14.05
C LYS A 14 -128.93 -209.35 14.08
N GLN A 15 -128.37 -210.17 13.19
CA GLN A 15 -126.91 -210.32 13.04
C GLN A 15 -126.35 -209.50 11.87
N ARG A 16 -126.97 -209.52 10.68
CA ARG A 16 -126.34 -208.92 9.48
C ARG A 16 -126.23 -207.39 9.48
N LYS A 17 -127.10 -206.64 10.17
CA LYS A 17 -127.04 -205.16 10.15
C LYS A 17 -126.07 -204.54 11.18
N LEU A 18 -125.55 -205.32 12.13
CA LEU A 18 -124.62 -204.84 13.17
C LEU A 18 -123.14 -204.86 12.75
N ALA A 19 -122.80 -205.48 11.61
CA ALA A 19 -121.42 -205.76 11.23
C ALA A 19 -120.67 -204.62 10.50
N LEU A 20 -121.37 -203.58 10.04
CA LEU A 20 -120.76 -202.51 9.21
C LEU A 20 -120.19 -201.33 10.03
N PRO A 21 -120.93 -200.67 10.95
CA PRO A 21 -120.46 -199.40 11.54
C PRO A 21 -119.26 -199.50 12.50
N LEU A 22 -118.92 -200.72 12.97
CA LEU A 22 -117.81 -200.93 13.90
C LEU A 22 -116.42 -200.82 13.24
N LYS A 23 -116.34 -200.97 11.91
CA LYS A 23 -115.08 -200.79 11.18
C LYS A 23 -114.69 -199.32 11.07
N ASP A 24 -115.67 -198.48 10.74
CA ASP A 24 -115.51 -197.02 10.56
C ASP A 24 -114.95 -196.35 11.83
N LEU A 25 -115.40 -196.81 13.01
CA LEU A 25 -114.93 -196.29 14.29
C LEU A 25 -113.45 -196.62 14.58
N LEU A 26 -112.98 -197.80 14.15
CA LEU A 26 -111.59 -198.23 14.32
C LEU A 26 -110.66 -197.44 13.39
N ASP A 27 -111.05 -197.28 12.13
CA ASP A 27 -110.29 -196.49 11.16
C ASP A 27 -110.28 -194.98 11.55
N TYR A 28 -111.35 -194.49 12.19
CA TYR A 28 -111.38 -193.17 12.83
C TYR A 28 -110.36 -193.06 13.99
N PHE A 29 -110.23 -194.06 14.86
CA PHE A 29 -109.25 -194.03 15.96
C PHE A 29 -107.80 -194.13 15.47
N ASP A 30 -107.50 -194.95 14.46
CA ASP A 30 -106.16 -194.98 13.85
C ASP A 30 -105.83 -193.65 13.14
N SER A 31 -106.81 -193.06 12.43
CA SER A 31 -106.69 -191.72 11.84
C SER A 31 -106.42 -190.65 12.92
N PHE A 32 -107.16 -190.68 14.03
CA PHE A 32 -106.99 -189.75 15.14
C PHE A 32 -105.63 -189.93 15.84
N ARG A 33 -105.16 -191.17 16.08
CA ARG A 33 -103.82 -191.41 16.64
C ARG A 33 -102.74 -190.91 15.70
N ASN A 34 -102.85 -191.18 14.41
CA ASN A 34 -101.86 -190.74 13.43
C ASN A 34 -101.84 -189.20 13.32
N GLY A 35 -102.99 -188.54 13.34
CA GLY A 35 -103.09 -187.07 13.41
C GLY A 35 -102.51 -186.48 14.71
N LEU A 36 -102.67 -187.14 15.86
CA LEU A 36 -101.98 -186.79 17.10
C LEU A 36 -100.46 -186.95 17.01
N LEU A 37 -99.99 -187.98 16.33
CA LEU A 37 -98.56 -188.29 16.19
C LEU A 37 -97.87 -187.31 15.23
N THR A 38 -98.53 -186.95 14.13
CA THR A 38 -98.12 -185.82 13.27
C THR A 38 -98.06 -184.53 14.07
N ARG A 39 -99.10 -184.20 14.87
CA ARG A 39 -99.10 -183.00 15.73
C ARG A 39 -98.00 -183.00 16.79
N LEU A 40 -97.64 -184.17 17.34
CA LEU A 40 -96.53 -184.27 18.29
C LEU A 40 -95.18 -183.98 17.60
N GLN A 41 -95.00 -184.47 16.36
CA GLN A 41 -93.82 -184.16 15.55
C GLN A 41 -93.78 -182.67 15.16
N GLU A 42 -94.90 -182.09 14.72
CA GLU A 42 -95.06 -180.65 14.45
C GLU A 42 -94.66 -179.81 15.68
N VAL A 43 -95.14 -180.18 16.88
CA VAL A 43 -94.78 -179.51 18.15
C VAL A 43 -93.29 -179.67 18.46
N GLN A 44 -92.68 -180.84 18.26
CA GLN A 44 -91.27 -181.05 18.54
C GLN A 44 -90.34 -180.35 17.54
N ASP A 45 -90.76 -180.20 16.29
CA ASP A 45 -90.01 -179.43 15.29
C ASP A 45 -90.22 -177.92 15.45
N HIS A 46 -91.40 -177.48 15.91
CA HIS A 46 -91.60 -176.11 16.41
C HIS A 46 -90.77 -175.82 17.67
N GLU A 47 -90.61 -176.77 18.60
CA GLU A 47 -89.74 -176.62 19.77
C GLU A 47 -88.26 -176.40 19.35
N LYS A 48 -87.76 -177.17 18.38
CA LYS A 48 -86.42 -176.97 17.78
C LYS A 48 -86.31 -175.61 17.09
N GLN A 49 -87.32 -175.20 16.32
CA GLN A 49 -87.37 -173.87 15.68
C GLN A 49 -87.38 -172.75 16.72
N MET A 50 -88.15 -172.89 17.80
CA MET A 50 -88.20 -171.95 18.93
C MET A 50 -86.85 -171.85 19.62
N GLY A 51 -86.14 -172.96 19.87
CA GLY A 51 -84.78 -172.93 20.43
C GLY A 51 -83.77 -172.24 19.51
N VAL A 52 -83.88 -172.39 18.19
CA VAL A 52 -83.06 -171.64 17.22
C VAL A 52 -83.42 -170.15 17.22
N LEU A 53 -84.71 -169.81 17.25
CA LEU A 53 -85.19 -168.42 17.33
C LEU A 53 -84.77 -167.75 18.64
N GLU A 54 -84.84 -168.44 19.78
CA GLU A 54 -84.40 -167.95 21.08
C GLU A 54 -82.90 -167.65 21.09
N ASN A 55 -82.07 -168.53 20.54
CA ASN A 55 -80.63 -168.29 20.39
C ASN A 55 -80.34 -167.11 19.43
N GLN A 56 -81.12 -166.94 18.35
CA GLN A 56 -81.01 -165.77 17.47
C GLN A 56 -81.43 -164.46 18.17
N VAL A 57 -82.52 -164.48 18.95
CA VAL A 57 -82.99 -163.35 19.76
C VAL A 57 -81.95 -162.98 20.82
N GLN A 58 -81.36 -163.96 21.50
CA GLN A 58 -80.34 -163.74 22.52
C GLN A 58 -79.01 -163.24 21.94
N ALA A 59 -78.63 -163.69 20.73
CA ALA A 59 -77.51 -163.12 19.99
C ALA A 59 -77.79 -161.64 19.64
N LYS A 60 -78.97 -161.35 19.09
CA LYS A 60 -79.39 -159.98 18.75
C LYS A 60 -79.52 -159.07 19.96
N ALA A 61 -79.98 -159.57 21.11
CA ALA A 61 -80.02 -158.83 22.37
C ALA A 61 -78.62 -158.45 22.87
N ASN A 62 -77.60 -159.31 22.66
CA ASN A 62 -76.22 -158.99 23.01
C ASN A 62 -75.52 -158.09 21.99
N GLU A 63 -75.86 -158.19 20.69
CA GLU A 63 -75.47 -157.18 19.69
C GLU A 63 -76.03 -155.80 20.06
N LEU A 64 -77.33 -155.71 20.37
CA LEU A 64 -78.00 -154.48 20.81
C LEU A 64 -77.31 -153.89 22.06
N ARG A 65 -77.03 -154.70 23.08
CA ARG A 65 -76.29 -154.28 24.30
C ARG A 65 -74.86 -153.79 24.00
N GLY A 66 -74.26 -154.27 22.91
CA GLY A 66 -72.98 -153.77 22.40
C GLY A 66 -73.14 -152.39 21.75
N ILE A 67 -74.17 -152.23 20.92
CA ILE A 67 -74.52 -150.97 20.25
C ILE A 67 -74.91 -149.88 21.27
N GLU A 68 -75.74 -150.21 22.28
CA GLU A 68 -76.10 -149.31 23.39
C GLU A 68 -74.85 -148.75 24.10
N ARG A 69 -73.86 -149.60 24.36
CA ARG A 69 -72.61 -149.18 25.00
C ARG A 69 -71.77 -148.26 24.12
N LEU A 70 -71.71 -148.54 22.81
CA LEU A 70 -71.03 -147.68 21.84
C LEU A 70 -71.74 -146.34 21.66
N ILE A 71 -73.09 -146.31 21.75
CA ILE A 71 -73.87 -145.08 21.76
C ILE A 71 -73.55 -144.25 23.02
N GLU A 72 -73.54 -144.87 24.20
CA GLU A 72 -73.21 -144.21 25.48
C GLU A 72 -71.76 -143.68 25.51
N GLU A 73 -70.81 -144.39 24.93
CA GLU A 73 -69.41 -143.93 24.77
C GLU A 73 -69.34 -142.74 23.81
N LYS A 74 -69.99 -142.84 22.64
CA LYS A 74 -70.04 -141.74 21.67
C LYS A 74 -70.83 -140.52 22.16
N LEU A 75 -71.82 -140.70 23.04
CA LEU A 75 -72.54 -139.62 23.70
C LEU A 75 -71.57 -138.77 24.54
N LYS A 76 -70.71 -139.41 25.33
CA LYS A 76 -69.72 -138.75 26.20
C LYS A 76 -68.58 -138.08 25.41
N GLU A 77 -68.17 -138.69 24.30
CA GLU A 77 -67.22 -138.08 23.35
C GLU A 77 -67.82 -136.82 22.71
N VAL A 78 -69.11 -136.86 22.31
CA VAL A 78 -69.83 -135.70 21.79
C VAL A 78 -70.07 -134.64 22.87
N GLU A 79 -70.37 -135.02 24.12
CA GLU A 79 -70.57 -134.10 25.23
C GLU A 79 -69.28 -133.35 25.61
N SER A 80 -68.17 -134.07 25.81
CA SER A 80 -66.85 -133.45 26.05
C SER A 80 -66.37 -132.64 24.85
N GLY A 81 -66.68 -133.05 23.62
CA GLY A 81 -66.48 -132.26 22.41
C GLY A 81 -67.27 -130.95 22.41
N MET A 82 -68.54 -130.96 22.86
CA MET A 82 -69.34 -129.75 23.05
C MET A 82 -68.78 -128.84 24.15
N GLU A 83 -68.26 -129.38 25.25
CA GLU A 83 -67.62 -128.58 26.31
C GLU A 83 -66.32 -127.91 25.84
N HIS A 84 -65.48 -128.63 25.09
CA HIS A 84 -64.30 -128.05 24.47
C HIS A 84 -64.66 -126.96 23.45
N LEU A 85 -65.70 -127.19 22.63
CA LEU A 85 -66.19 -126.22 21.66
C LEU A 85 -66.79 -124.96 22.33
N ARG A 86 -67.53 -125.10 23.42
CA ARG A 86 -67.98 -123.95 24.26
C ARG A 86 -66.79 -123.16 24.82
N SER A 87 -65.75 -123.86 25.27
CA SER A 87 -64.54 -123.24 25.81
C SER A 87 -63.77 -122.45 24.74
N LEU A 88 -63.64 -123.01 23.53
CA LEU A 88 -63.06 -122.30 22.38
C LEU A 88 -63.90 -121.11 21.95
N GLN A 89 -65.24 -121.21 21.97
CA GLN A 89 -66.13 -120.07 21.66
C GLN A 89 -65.93 -118.90 22.64
N LEU A 90 -65.72 -119.18 23.93
CA LEU A 90 -65.43 -118.15 24.92
C LEU A 90 -64.07 -117.48 24.66
N LEU A 91 -63.01 -118.26 24.43
CA LEU A 91 -61.67 -117.75 24.13
C LEU A 91 -61.62 -116.91 22.84
N ILE A 92 -62.37 -117.32 21.81
CA ILE A 92 -62.54 -116.55 20.56
C ILE A 92 -63.24 -115.21 20.84
N LYS A 93 -64.26 -115.19 21.72
CA LYS A 93 -64.94 -113.95 22.14
C LYS A 93 -63.98 -113.01 22.88
N GLU A 94 -63.20 -113.53 23.83
CA GLU A 94 -62.20 -112.76 24.59
C GLU A 94 -61.12 -112.15 23.68
N HIS A 95 -60.56 -112.92 22.75
CA HIS A 95 -59.59 -112.38 21.79
C HIS A 95 -60.20 -111.38 20.80
N ASN A 96 -61.46 -111.54 20.38
CA ASN A 96 -62.14 -110.54 19.54
C ASN A 96 -62.36 -109.21 20.30
N GLU A 97 -62.66 -109.26 21.59
CA GLU A 97 -62.75 -108.08 22.45
C GLU A 97 -61.36 -107.42 22.64
N GLU A 98 -60.30 -108.22 22.84
CA GLU A 98 -58.92 -107.75 22.92
C GLU A 98 -58.46 -107.08 21.60
N ILE A 99 -58.78 -107.68 20.45
CA ILE A 99 -58.52 -107.12 19.12
C ILE A 99 -59.25 -105.78 18.96
N SER A 100 -60.54 -105.69 19.31
CA SER A 100 -61.29 -104.43 19.22
C SER A 100 -60.71 -103.32 20.11
N VAL A 101 -60.11 -103.66 21.26
CA VAL A 101 -59.38 -102.69 22.10
C VAL A 101 -58.06 -102.27 21.44
N LYS A 102 -57.34 -103.18 20.78
CA LYS A 102 -56.10 -102.88 20.04
C LYS A 102 -56.37 -102.03 18.79
N GLU A 103 -57.44 -102.30 18.04
CA GLU A 103 -57.87 -101.51 16.87
C GLU A 103 -58.21 -100.06 17.24
N LYS A 104 -58.93 -99.86 18.36
CA LYS A 104 -59.23 -98.52 18.89
C LYS A 104 -57.95 -97.78 19.27
N ARG A 105 -57.05 -98.41 20.03
CA ARG A 105 -55.74 -97.84 20.38
C ARG A 105 -54.90 -97.50 19.15
N PHE A 106 -54.88 -98.36 18.13
CA PHE A 106 -54.20 -98.09 16.87
C PHE A 106 -54.81 -96.88 16.14
N SER A 107 -56.14 -96.77 16.11
CA SER A 107 -56.85 -95.63 15.52
C SER A 107 -56.57 -94.30 16.21
N ASP A 108 -56.43 -94.31 17.55
CA ASP A 108 -56.05 -93.12 18.32
C ASP A 108 -54.57 -92.75 18.11
N VAL A 109 -53.66 -93.75 18.06
CA VAL A 109 -52.24 -93.52 17.72
C VAL A 109 -52.08 -92.98 16.29
N GLN A 110 -52.81 -93.53 15.31
CA GLN A 110 -52.79 -93.04 13.93
C GLN A 110 -53.28 -91.58 13.83
N ARG A 111 -54.30 -91.20 14.62
CA ARG A 111 -54.75 -89.81 14.72
C ARG A 111 -53.66 -88.90 15.28
N TRP A 112 -53.02 -89.31 16.37
CA TRP A 112 -51.93 -88.55 17.01
C TRP A 112 -50.71 -88.39 16.08
N VAL A 113 -50.34 -89.43 15.33
CA VAL A 113 -49.29 -89.33 14.29
C VAL A 113 -49.68 -88.30 13.22
N GLY A 114 -50.91 -88.39 12.70
CA GLY A 114 -51.42 -87.42 11.71
C GLY A 114 -51.67 -86.00 12.26
N GLU A 115 -51.63 -85.80 13.57
CA GLU A 115 -51.57 -84.47 14.21
C GLU A 115 -50.12 -83.98 14.28
N LYS A 116 -49.17 -84.83 14.66
CA LYS A 116 -47.74 -84.50 14.69
C LYS A 116 -47.14 -84.25 13.31
N GLU A 117 -47.55 -84.97 12.28
CA GLU A 117 -47.16 -84.69 10.89
C GLU A 117 -47.54 -83.26 10.46
N LYS A 118 -48.69 -82.74 10.91
CA LYS A 118 -49.12 -81.35 10.65
C LYS A 118 -48.34 -80.33 11.46
N GLU A 119 -47.98 -80.65 12.71
CA GLU A 119 -47.05 -79.82 13.50
C GLU A 119 -45.69 -79.72 12.81
N TYR A 120 -45.13 -80.84 12.34
CA TYR A 120 -43.85 -80.86 11.62
C TYR A 120 -43.90 -80.08 10.30
N ASP A 121 -44.93 -80.25 9.47
CA ASP A 121 -45.14 -79.46 8.25
C ASP A 121 -45.25 -77.95 8.53
N SER A 122 -45.92 -77.57 9.62
CA SER A 122 -46.01 -76.16 10.05
C SER A 122 -44.66 -75.60 10.53
N ILE A 123 -43.88 -76.41 11.27
CA ILE A 123 -42.53 -76.05 11.72
C ILE A 123 -41.57 -75.93 10.53
N GLU A 124 -41.60 -76.88 9.58
CA GLU A 124 -40.78 -76.84 8.37
C GLU A 124 -41.06 -75.59 7.53
N LYS A 125 -42.33 -75.23 7.34
CA LYS A 125 -42.73 -73.98 6.66
C LYS A 125 -42.21 -72.74 7.39
N SER A 126 -42.24 -72.73 8.72
CA SER A 126 -41.69 -71.65 9.55
C SER A 126 -40.17 -71.53 9.41
N ILE A 127 -39.46 -72.66 9.43
CA ILE A 127 -37.99 -72.72 9.23
C ILE A 127 -37.63 -72.25 7.82
N ASN A 128 -38.31 -72.73 6.78
CA ASN A 128 -38.04 -72.34 5.40
C ASN A 128 -38.29 -70.84 5.14
N TRP A 129 -39.31 -70.25 5.78
CA TRP A 129 -39.51 -68.79 5.79
C TRP A 129 -38.36 -68.06 6.52
N GLY A 130 -37.93 -68.57 7.68
CA GLY A 130 -36.81 -68.04 8.45
C GLY A 130 -35.49 -68.05 7.65
N THR A 131 -35.15 -69.17 7.03
CA THR A 131 -33.98 -69.33 6.14
C THR A 131 -34.03 -68.36 4.96
N SER A 132 -35.20 -68.22 4.31
CA SER A 132 -35.39 -67.27 3.21
C SER A 132 -35.16 -65.82 3.66
N LYS A 133 -35.63 -65.47 4.87
CA LYS A 133 -35.44 -64.15 5.47
C LYS A 133 -33.98 -63.89 5.87
N LEU A 134 -33.28 -64.89 6.39
CA LEU A 134 -31.85 -64.81 6.73
C LEU A 134 -30.98 -64.57 5.48
N ASN A 135 -31.21 -65.33 4.40
CA ASN A 135 -30.53 -65.13 3.10
C ASN A 135 -30.73 -63.70 2.55
N TRP A 136 -31.94 -63.13 2.70
CA TRP A 136 -32.18 -61.73 2.33
C TRP A 136 -31.36 -60.72 3.16
N TYR A 137 -31.25 -60.93 4.48
CA TYR A 137 -30.37 -60.11 5.33
C TYR A 137 -28.89 -60.29 4.98
N GLU A 138 -28.44 -61.53 4.79
CA GLU A 138 -27.06 -61.89 4.41
C GLU A 138 -26.63 -61.20 3.12
N LYS A 139 -27.44 -61.31 2.06
CA LYS A 139 -27.20 -60.60 0.79
C LYS A 139 -27.19 -59.08 0.97
N THR A 140 -28.08 -58.53 1.80
CA THR A 140 -28.12 -57.09 2.10
C THR A 140 -26.85 -56.63 2.83
N VAL A 141 -26.33 -57.43 3.77
CA VAL A 141 -25.06 -57.16 4.48
C VAL A 141 -23.87 -57.23 3.52
N GLU A 142 -23.82 -58.24 2.65
CA GLU A 142 -22.78 -58.41 1.62
C GLU A 142 -22.73 -57.22 0.63
N GLU A 143 -23.89 -56.74 0.18
CA GLU A 143 -23.99 -55.52 -0.64
C GLU A 143 -23.53 -54.26 0.10
N LYS A 144 -23.78 -54.16 1.41
CA LYS A 144 -23.28 -53.06 2.25
C LYS A 144 -21.78 -53.16 2.53
N SER A 145 -21.23 -54.36 2.70
CA SER A 145 -19.79 -54.58 2.90
C SER A 145 -18.99 -54.06 1.70
N LYS A 146 -19.40 -54.42 0.48
CA LYS A 146 -18.79 -53.95 -0.77
C LYS A 146 -18.85 -52.43 -0.92
N LEU A 147 -19.94 -51.79 -0.48
CA LEU A 147 -20.06 -50.34 -0.46
C LEU A 147 -19.09 -49.68 0.55
N VAL A 148 -18.94 -50.26 1.74
CA VAL A 148 -17.97 -49.81 2.75
C VAL A 148 -16.54 -49.94 2.23
N GLU A 149 -16.17 -51.10 1.68
CA GLU A 149 -14.84 -51.30 1.08
C GLU A 149 -14.52 -50.28 -0.03
N SER A 150 -15.52 -49.92 -0.86
CA SER A 150 -15.36 -48.89 -1.88
C SER A 150 -15.11 -47.53 -1.25
N LYS A 151 -15.89 -47.16 -0.23
CA LYS A 151 -15.74 -45.86 0.46
C LYS A 151 -14.45 -45.77 1.27
N GLU A 152 -13.94 -46.87 1.81
CA GLU A 152 -12.60 -46.89 2.38
C GLU A 152 -11.49 -46.71 1.33
N LYS A 153 -11.65 -47.26 0.12
CA LYS A 153 -10.69 -47.07 -0.99
C LYS A 153 -10.65 -45.58 -1.40
N GLU A 154 -11.81 -44.94 -1.52
CA GLU A 154 -11.92 -43.49 -1.72
C GLU A 154 -11.27 -42.69 -0.57
N LEU A 155 -11.55 -43.04 0.69
CA LEU A 155 -10.99 -42.36 1.86
C LEU A 155 -9.46 -42.48 1.94
N ARG A 156 -8.90 -43.63 1.57
CA ARG A 156 -7.43 -43.85 1.50
C ARG A 156 -6.78 -42.93 0.45
N GLU A 157 -7.42 -42.71 -0.70
CA GLU A 157 -6.93 -41.76 -1.71
C GLU A 157 -7.05 -40.30 -1.24
N VAL A 158 -8.15 -39.92 -0.58
CA VAL A 158 -8.29 -38.58 0.02
C VAL A 158 -7.21 -38.33 1.09
N GLN A 159 -6.93 -39.31 1.95
CA GLN A 159 -5.86 -39.20 2.96
C GLN A 159 -4.48 -39.08 2.30
N ARG A 160 -4.22 -39.82 1.21
CA ARG A 160 -2.97 -39.72 0.44
C ARG A 160 -2.77 -38.33 -0.16
N LEU A 161 -3.83 -37.72 -0.69
CA LEU A 161 -3.80 -36.34 -1.20
C LEU A 161 -3.59 -35.33 -0.07
N LEU A 162 -4.29 -35.47 1.06
CA LEU A 162 -4.14 -34.59 2.23
C LEU A 162 -2.72 -34.61 2.79
N ASN A 163 -2.09 -35.79 2.87
CA ASN A 163 -0.69 -35.93 3.28
C ASN A 163 0.24 -35.15 2.32
N LYS A 164 0.07 -35.29 1.00
CA LYS A 164 0.87 -34.54 0.00
C LYS A 164 0.71 -33.02 0.17
N TYR A 165 -0.52 -32.53 0.36
CA TYR A 165 -0.75 -31.10 0.62
C TYR A 165 -0.09 -30.64 1.92
N SER A 166 -0.04 -31.48 2.96
CA SER A 166 0.71 -31.16 4.19
C SER A 166 2.22 -31.06 3.95
N GLU A 167 2.80 -31.95 3.14
CA GLU A 167 4.23 -31.90 2.75
C GLU A 167 4.55 -30.62 1.94
N ASP A 168 3.69 -30.25 0.98
CA ASP A 168 3.78 -29.02 0.20
C ASP A 168 3.69 -27.76 1.09
N ILE A 169 2.78 -27.74 2.06
CA ILE A 169 2.63 -26.65 3.04
C ILE A 169 3.89 -26.54 3.92
N GLN A 170 4.40 -27.65 4.45
CA GLN A 170 5.64 -27.66 5.24
C GLN A 170 6.86 -27.22 4.41
N LEU A 171 6.87 -27.47 3.09
CA LEU A 171 7.90 -26.94 2.19
C LEU A 171 7.79 -25.43 2.03
N LYS A 172 6.57 -24.89 1.88
CA LYS A 172 6.32 -23.45 1.80
C LYS A 172 6.66 -22.72 3.11
N GLU A 173 6.33 -23.30 4.25
CA GLU A 173 6.73 -22.79 5.57
C GLU A 173 8.26 -22.70 5.71
N ARG A 174 9.00 -23.73 5.29
CA ARG A 174 10.48 -23.69 5.27
C ARG A 174 11.02 -22.60 4.35
N GLN A 175 10.45 -22.43 3.15
CA GLN A 175 10.83 -21.36 2.22
C GLN A 175 10.57 -19.96 2.81
N LEU A 176 9.42 -19.75 3.47
CA LEU A 176 9.09 -18.49 4.12
C LEU A 176 10.03 -18.16 5.28
N ASN A 177 10.41 -19.16 6.09
CA ASN A 177 11.37 -18.98 7.18
C ASN A 177 12.78 -18.62 6.68
N GLU A 178 13.23 -19.18 5.55
CA GLU A 178 14.51 -18.82 4.93
C GLU A 178 14.50 -17.39 4.35
N ILE A 179 13.37 -16.97 3.74
CA ILE A 179 13.16 -15.60 3.28
C ILE A 179 13.15 -14.62 4.47
N LEU A 180 12.42 -14.95 5.54
CA LEU A 180 12.34 -14.12 6.75
C LEU A 180 13.72 -13.96 7.43
N GLY A 181 14.47 -15.05 7.57
CA GLY A 181 15.86 -15.00 8.06
C GLY A 181 16.83 -14.26 7.13
N SER A 182 16.47 -14.06 5.85
CA SER A 182 17.24 -13.26 4.89
C SER A 182 16.87 -11.77 4.96
N ILE A 183 15.59 -11.46 5.15
CA ILE A 183 15.09 -10.11 5.45
C ILE A 183 15.69 -9.59 6.76
N GLU A 184 15.73 -10.42 7.81
CA GLU A 184 16.29 -10.03 9.11
C GLU A 184 17.80 -9.67 9.02
N LYS A 185 18.56 -10.39 8.19
CA LYS A 185 19.96 -10.05 7.86
C LYS A 185 20.06 -8.72 7.11
N GLN A 186 19.19 -8.46 6.14
CA GLN A 186 19.17 -7.18 5.43
C GLN A 186 18.78 -6.02 6.35
N ASN A 187 17.81 -6.18 7.25
CA ASN A 187 17.40 -5.16 8.21
C ASN A 187 18.57 -4.77 9.15
N LYS A 188 19.37 -5.75 9.60
CA LYS A 188 20.61 -5.51 10.36
C LYS A 188 21.65 -4.71 9.55
N ILE A 189 21.76 -4.97 8.23
CA ILE A 189 22.62 -4.19 7.33
C ILE A 189 22.07 -2.77 7.11
N PHE A 190 20.74 -2.60 6.98
CA PHE A 190 20.10 -1.29 6.82
C PHE A 190 20.29 -0.41 8.06
N ALA A 191 20.09 -0.93 9.28
CA ALA A 191 20.36 -0.19 10.51
C ALA A 191 21.83 0.32 10.58
N LEU A 192 22.80 -0.52 10.21
CA LEU A 192 24.22 -0.13 10.14
C LEU A 192 24.53 0.90 9.04
N LYS A 193 23.74 0.95 7.96
CA LYS A 193 23.81 2.01 6.94
C LYS A 193 23.16 3.30 7.43
N GLU A 194 22.04 3.20 8.14
CA GLU A 194 21.29 4.34 8.68
C GLU A 194 22.13 5.12 9.69
N GLU A 195 22.81 4.45 10.62
CA GLU A 195 23.74 5.12 11.55
C GLU A 195 24.91 5.81 10.84
N LYS A 196 25.46 5.21 9.77
CA LYS A 196 26.48 5.87 8.93
C LYS A 196 25.93 7.10 8.21
N ILE A 197 24.66 7.08 7.79
CA ILE A 197 23.98 8.23 7.17
C ILE A 197 23.71 9.33 8.22
N LYS A 198 23.35 8.98 9.46
CA LYS A 198 23.20 9.93 10.58
C LYS A 198 24.52 10.63 10.88
N GLU A 199 25.63 9.90 10.94
CA GLU A 199 26.95 10.47 11.20
C GLU A 199 27.44 11.34 10.03
N ALA A 200 27.30 10.87 8.78
CA ALA A 200 27.63 11.69 7.61
C ALA A 200 26.82 13.00 7.56
N ARG A 201 25.54 12.98 7.99
CA ARG A 201 24.69 14.17 8.10
C ARG A 201 25.23 15.15 9.15
N ARG A 202 25.63 14.68 10.33
CA ARG A 202 26.25 15.54 11.37
C ARG A 202 27.49 16.27 10.86
N LEU A 203 28.36 15.56 10.12
CA LEU A 203 29.56 16.15 9.51
C LEU A 203 29.22 17.21 8.45
N VAL A 204 28.21 16.95 7.61
CA VAL A 204 27.71 17.96 6.64
C VAL A 204 27.13 19.19 7.36
N ASP A 205 26.36 18.98 8.43
CA ASP A 205 25.81 20.07 9.24
C ASP A 205 26.92 20.87 9.96
N GLU A 206 28.08 20.27 10.25
CA GLU A 206 29.24 20.96 10.82
C GLU A 206 30.00 21.76 9.75
N TYR A 207 30.23 21.18 8.57
CA TYR A 207 30.83 21.90 7.43
C TYR A 207 29.97 23.07 6.94
N ASP A 208 28.64 22.97 6.94
CA ASP A 208 27.75 24.10 6.60
C ASP A 208 27.86 25.24 7.62
N LYS A 209 27.93 24.94 8.93
CA LYS A 209 28.20 25.96 9.97
C LYS A 209 29.56 26.65 9.74
N GLU A 210 30.61 25.87 9.45
CA GLU A 210 31.93 26.42 9.17
C GLU A 210 31.94 27.30 7.90
N MET A 211 31.24 26.86 6.85
CA MET A 211 31.10 27.61 5.60
C MET A 211 30.28 28.89 5.75
N LYS A 212 29.25 28.90 6.60
CA LYS A 212 28.52 30.13 6.99
C LYS A 212 29.45 31.13 7.68
N LEU A 213 30.23 30.69 8.68
CA LEU A 213 31.23 31.54 9.35
C LEU A 213 32.33 32.05 8.39
N LYS A 214 32.77 31.22 7.42
CA LYS A 214 33.69 31.64 6.34
C LYS A 214 33.07 32.69 5.42
N LYS A 215 31.80 32.52 5.04
CA LYS A 215 31.03 33.47 4.20
C LYS A 215 30.84 34.83 4.91
N GLU A 216 30.56 34.83 6.20
CA GLU A 216 30.46 36.05 7.01
C GLU A 216 31.81 36.80 7.08
N LYS A 217 32.90 36.08 7.37
CA LYS A 217 34.27 36.64 7.37
C LYS A 217 34.64 37.23 6.00
N LEU A 218 34.30 36.54 4.90
CA LEU A 218 34.49 37.05 3.54
C LEU A 218 33.70 38.35 3.32
N GLY A 219 32.45 38.41 3.79
CA GLY A 219 31.61 39.62 3.72
C GLY A 219 32.16 40.81 4.51
N LEU A 220 32.83 40.57 5.65
CA LEU A 220 33.55 41.61 6.40
C LEU A 220 34.78 42.11 5.64
N ILE A 221 35.57 41.20 5.06
CA ILE A 221 36.73 41.54 4.22
C ILE A 221 36.29 42.33 2.98
N GLN A 222 35.19 41.95 2.34
CA GLN A 222 34.69 42.65 1.15
C GLN A 222 34.20 44.07 1.50
N LYS A 223 33.58 44.27 2.68
CA LYS A 223 33.24 45.60 3.19
C LYS A 223 34.48 46.47 3.40
N SER A 224 35.52 45.96 4.05
CA SER A 224 36.76 46.73 4.28
C SER A 224 37.53 47.03 2.99
N ILE A 225 37.54 46.11 2.01
CA ILE A 225 38.11 46.36 0.66
C ILE A 225 37.38 47.52 -0.04
N VAL A 226 36.05 47.59 0.04
CA VAL A 226 35.28 48.71 -0.53
C VAL A 226 35.62 50.04 0.17
N GLU A 227 35.85 50.02 1.48
CA GLU A 227 36.24 51.20 2.28
C GLU A 227 37.67 51.67 2.01
N PHE A 228 38.62 50.74 1.90
CA PHE A 228 39.97 51.02 1.38
C PHE A 228 39.92 51.57 -0.04
N SER A 229 39.05 51.04 -0.92
CA SER A 229 38.91 51.52 -2.30
C SER A 229 38.45 52.99 -2.34
N LYS A 230 37.45 53.37 -1.53
CA LYS A 230 37.02 54.77 -1.35
C LYS A 230 38.17 55.66 -0.84
N THR A 231 38.95 55.15 0.11
CA THR A 231 40.08 55.88 0.72
C THR A 231 41.22 56.10 -0.28
N ILE A 232 41.50 55.10 -1.13
CA ILE A 232 42.46 55.18 -2.22
C ILE A 232 41.96 56.17 -3.27
N GLU A 233 40.68 56.17 -3.64
CA GLU A 233 40.12 57.10 -4.62
C GLU A 233 40.21 58.56 -4.14
N LEU A 234 39.96 58.83 -2.86
CA LEU A 234 40.16 60.14 -2.23
C LEU A 234 41.63 60.57 -2.27
N LYS A 235 42.57 59.68 -1.89
CA LYS A 235 44.01 59.95 -2.01
C LYS A 235 44.43 60.21 -3.45
N HIS A 236 43.88 59.47 -4.42
CA HIS A 236 44.16 59.64 -5.85
C HIS A 236 43.57 60.96 -6.39
N LYS A 237 42.45 61.45 -5.86
CA LYS A 237 41.95 62.81 -6.13
C LYS A 237 42.88 63.89 -5.57
N ILE A 238 43.40 63.72 -4.35
CA ILE A 238 44.40 64.63 -3.75
C ILE A 238 45.69 64.65 -4.58
N ILE A 239 46.22 63.49 -4.98
CA ILE A 239 47.43 63.37 -5.80
C ILE A 239 47.27 64.08 -7.15
N ARG A 240 46.12 63.91 -7.84
CA ARG A 240 45.83 64.68 -9.08
C ARG A 240 45.78 66.18 -8.84
N GLY A 241 45.23 66.63 -7.72
CA GLY A 241 45.27 68.05 -7.32
C GLY A 241 46.70 68.57 -7.03
N MET A 242 47.58 67.73 -6.48
CA MET A 242 48.99 68.06 -6.26
C MET A 242 49.78 68.11 -7.58
N ASP A 243 49.57 67.16 -8.48
CA ASP A 243 50.20 67.14 -9.82
C ASP A 243 49.82 68.38 -10.65
N LEU A 244 48.55 68.82 -10.60
CA LEU A 244 48.13 70.08 -11.20
C LEU A 244 48.83 71.30 -10.58
N LYS A 245 49.06 71.32 -9.25
CA LYS A 245 49.85 72.38 -8.59
C LYS A 245 51.33 72.33 -8.99
N VAL A 246 51.93 71.15 -9.10
CA VAL A 246 53.32 70.99 -9.59
C VAL A 246 53.44 71.49 -11.04
N LYS A 247 52.46 71.20 -11.89
CA LYS A 247 52.40 71.73 -13.27
C LYS A 247 52.27 73.26 -13.27
N PHE A 248 51.42 73.85 -12.44
CA PHE A 248 51.35 75.30 -12.26
C PHE A 248 52.68 75.91 -11.82
N PHE A 249 53.32 75.36 -10.77
CA PHE A 249 54.65 75.82 -10.33
C PHE A 249 55.73 75.64 -11.40
N SER A 250 55.64 74.63 -12.27
CA SER A 250 56.58 74.45 -13.39
C SER A 250 56.41 75.53 -14.47
N LEU A 251 55.19 76.02 -14.70
CA LEU A 251 54.92 77.15 -15.60
C LEU A 251 55.38 78.48 -14.99
N GLN A 252 55.12 78.68 -13.68
CA GLN A 252 55.63 79.83 -12.94
C GLN A 252 57.17 79.88 -12.94
N LYS A 253 57.82 78.73 -12.72
CA LYS A 253 59.27 78.59 -12.83
C LYS A 253 59.78 78.98 -14.22
N LYS A 254 59.19 78.44 -15.30
CA LYS A 254 59.57 78.80 -16.68
C LYS A 254 59.41 80.29 -16.96
N SER A 255 58.37 80.93 -16.44
CA SER A 255 58.16 82.37 -16.56
C SER A 255 59.23 83.18 -15.79
N MET A 256 59.64 82.71 -14.60
CA MET A 256 60.78 83.30 -13.88
C MET A 256 62.11 83.11 -14.60
N GLU A 257 62.35 81.95 -15.20
CA GLU A 257 63.54 81.67 -16.02
C GLU A 257 63.58 82.59 -17.27
N GLU A 258 62.44 82.81 -17.94
CA GLU A 258 62.33 83.76 -19.06
C GLU A 258 62.58 85.21 -18.64
N LEU A 259 62.12 85.62 -17.45
CA LEU A 259 62.43 86.93 -16.87
C LEU A 259 63.91 87.06 -16.49
N PHE A 260 64.54 85.99 -16.02
CA PHE A 260 65.97 85.96 -15.71
C PHE A 260 66.83 86.15 -16.97
N CYS A 261 66.52 85.44 -18.07
CA CYS A 261 67.19 85.65 -19.36
C CYS A 261 67.03 87.09 -19.89
N LYS A 262 65.87 87.74 -19.65
CA LYS A 262 65.66 89.16 -20.00
C LYS A 262 66.47 90.11 -19.12
N LEU A 263 66.75 89.74 -17.87
CA LEU A 263 67.64 90.47 -16.97
C LEU A 263 69.10 90.35 -17.41
N GLU A 264 69.56 89.14 -17.75
CA GLU A 264 70.93 88.88 -18.25
C GLU A 264 71.24 89.63 -19.56
N LEU A 265 70.25 89.75 -20.46
CA LEU A 265 70.38 90.59 -21.66
C LEU A 265 70.41 92.09 -21.33
N LYS A 266 69.77 92.52 -20.24
CA LYS A 266 69.84 93.91 -19.74
C LYS A 266 71.18 94.21 -19.10
N GLU A 267 71.74 93.27 -18.34
CA GLU A 267 73.06 93.33 -17.72
C GLU A 267 74.15 93.51 -18.79
N LYS A 268 74.18 92.66 -19.81
CA LYS A 268 75.12 92.78 -20.96
C LYS A 268 74.95 94.08 -21.77
N GLN A 269 73.75 94.67 -21.77
CA GLN A 269 73.51 96.00 -22.35
C GLN A 269 74.07 97.15 -21.47
N PHE A 270 74.24 96.95 -20.17
CA PHE A 270 74.94 97.90 -19.30
C PHE A 270 76.46 97.73 -19.40
N GLU A 271 76.97 96.50 -19.44
CA GLU A 271 78.41 96.20 -19.58
C GLU A 271 79.03 96.94 -20.78
N SER A 272 78.40 96.79 -21.97
CA SER A 272 78.83 97.48 -23.20
C SER A 272 78.84 99.01 -23.11
N LYS A 273 78.02 99.61 -22.21
CA LYS A 273 78.02 101.06 -21.96
C LYS A 273 79.11 101.51 -20.99
N VAL A 274 79.54 100.61 -20.09
CA VAL A 274 80.69 100.86 -19.21
C VAL A 274 81.99 100.80 -20.04
N GLU A 275 82.09 99.86 -20.97
CA GLU A 275 83.19 99.81 -21.95
C GLU A 275 83.26 101.09 -22.81
N GLU A 276 82.11 101.58 -23.31
CA GLU A 276 82.00 102.82 -24.07
C GLU A 276 82.45 104.06 -23.27
N LEU A 277 82.13 104.12 -21.97
CA LEU A 277 82.61 105.18 -21.06
C LEU A 277 84.13 105.15 -20.84
N SER A 278 84.74 103.95 -20.77
CA SER A 278 86.20 103.82 -20.59
C SER A 278 87.01 104.37 -21.76
N LEU A 279 86.44 104.35 -22.98
CA LEU A 279 87.05 104.96 -24.17
C LEU A 279 87.05 106.49 -24.11
N ILE A 280 86.02 107.09 -23.48
CA ILE A 280 85.94 108.54 -23.26
C ILE A 280 86.97 108.98 -22.22
N GLU A 281 87.08 108.25 -21.10
CA GLU A 281 88.06 108.53 -20.04
C GLU A 281 89.50 108.56 -20.59
N LYS A 282 89.86 107.59 -21.44
CA LYS A 282 91.17 107.52 -22.09
C LYS A 282 91.47 108.73 -22.99
N GLY A 283 90.47 109.24 -23.72
CA GLY A 283 90.61 110.44 -24.55
C GLY A 283 90.86 111.72 -23.74
N VAL A 284 90.34 111.79 -22.50
CA VAL A 284 90.59 112.92 -21.58
C VAL A 284 92.04 112.91 -21.10
N THR A 285 92.61 111.74 -20.78
CA THR A 285 94.02 111.65 -20.37
C THR A 285 95.01 112.05 -21.46
N ASP A 286 94.74 111.74 -22.74
CA ASP A 286 95.63 112.12 -23.84
C ASP A 286 95.63 113.64 -24.08
N CYS A 287 94.49 114.31 -23.91
CA CYS A 287 94.36 115.77 -24.06
C CYS A 287 95.10 116.55 -22.94
N LEU A 288 95.16 116.00 -21.72
CA LEU A 288 95.85 116.62 -20.59
C LEU A 288 97.38 116.75 -20.82
N ASN A 289 97.98 115.74 -21.45
CA ASN A 289 99.43 115.69 -21.68
C ASN A 289 99.94 116.75 -22.68
N GLU A 290 99.12 117.21 -23.63
CA GLU A 290 99.54 118.24 -24.60
C GLU A 290 99.61 119.65 -23.98
N VAL A 291 98.74 119.95 -23.00
CA VAL A 291 98.70 121.24 -22.31
C VAL A 291 99.97 121.44 -21.48
N GLN A 292 100.35 120.41 -20.71
CA GLN A 292 101.47 120.46 -19.76
C GLN A 292 102.84 120.65 -20.44
N LEU A 293 102.95 120.37 -21.73
CA LEU A 293 104.20 120.55 -22.51
C LEU A 293 104.42 122.01 -22.94
N LYS A 294 103.36 122.83 -23.03
CA LYS A 294 103.45 124.27 -23.39
C LYS A 294 103.76 125.17 -22.19
N GLU A 295 103.37 124.74 -20.99
CA GLU A 295 103.60 125.44 -19.71
C GLU A 295 105.09 125.58 -19.39
N ASN A 296 105.86 124.48 -19.55
CA ASN A 296 107.30 124.39 -19.26
C ASN A 296 108.21 125.34 -20.09
N HIS A 297 107.69 125.96 -21.16
CA HIS A 297 108.47 126.90 -21.98
C HIS A 297 108.42 128.35 -21.48
N LEU A 298 107.45 128.73 -20.65
CA LEU A 298 107.33 130.10 -20.10
C LEU A 298 108.25 130.31 -18.90
N ASP A 299 108.40 129.28 -18.06
CA ASP A 299 109.25 129.24 -16.85
C ASP A 299 110.74 129.56 -17.13
N SER A 300 111.18 129.36 -18.38
CA SER A 300 112.55 129.68 -18.84
C SER A 300 112.77 131.15 -19.21
N LEU A 301 111.71 131.92 -19.46
CA LEU A 301 111.78 133.34 -19.87
C LEU A 301 111.78 134.29 -18.67
N GLU A 302 111.03 133.97 -17.62
CA GLU A 302 110.89 134.79 -16.41
C GLU A 302 112.20 134.84 -15.59
N LYS A 303 112.93 133.72 -15.57
CA LYS A 303 114.16 133.51 -14.78
C LYS A 303 115.35 134.39 -15.15
N LEU A 304 115.36 134.99 -16.35
CA LEU A 304 116.43 135.88 -16.83
C LEU A 304 116.19 137.36 -16.50
N ILE A 305 114.94 137.77 -16.29
CA ILE A 305 114.57 139.17 -16.07
C ILE A 305 114.82 139.58 -14.61
N GLN A 306 114.66 138.65 -13.66
CA GLN A 306 114.69 138.93 -12.23
C GLN A 306 116.10 139.05 -11.61
N GLU A 307 117.17 138.81 -12.37
CA GLU A 307 118.54 138.80 -11.84
C GLU A 307 119.28 140.14 -12.02
N CYS A 308 119.21 140.77 -13.20
CA CYS A 308 119.86 142.06 -13.44
C CYS A 308 119.18 143.27 -12.76
N GLY A 309 117.92 143.15 -12.34
CA GLY A 309 117.22 144.22 -11.59
C GLY A 309 117.90 144.58 -10.26
N LYS A 310 118.74 143.68 -9.71
CA LYS A 310 119.39 143.81 -8.41
C LYS A 310 120.65 144.69 -8.40
N HIS A 311 121.14 145.14 -9.56
CA HIS A 311 122.37 145.95 -9.63
C HIS A 311 122.10 147.47 -9.55
N LEU A 312 120.97 147.95 -10.06
CA LEU A 312 120.65 149.39 -10.14
C LEU A 312 120.39 150.03 -8.76
N ASP A 313 119.65 149.33 -7.89
CA ASP A 313 119.31 149.79 -6.53
C ASP A 313 120.54 150.06 -5.63
N SER A 314 121.73 149.57 -6.01
CA SER A 314 122.97 149.76 -5.24
C SER A 314 123.65 151.12 -5.47
N GLN A 315 123.39 151.80 -6.60
CA GLN A 315 124.12 153.01 -6.98
C GLN A 315 123.33 154.31 -6.73
N GLU A 316 121.99 154.26 -6.78
CA GLU A 316 121.13 155.45 -6.62
C GLU A 316 121.19 156.06 -5.21
N LYS A 317 121.51 155.26 -4.19
CA LYS A 317 121.48 155.68 -2.78
C LYS A 317 122.77 156.29 -2.24
N SER A 318 123.74 156.61 -3.12
CA SER A 318 125.10 157.03 -2.75
C SER A 318 125.29 158.55 -2.63
N LEU A 319 124.70 159.37 -3.53
CA LEU A 319 125.03 160.80 -3.63
C LEU A 319 123.84 161.77 -3.70
N GLN A 320 122.72 161.42 -3.07
CA GLN A 320 121.67 162.40 -2.72
C GLN A 320 122.21 163.51 -1.80
N GLU A 321 123.35 163.30 -1.12
CA GLU A 321 124.04 164.31 -0.31
C GLU A 321 124.62 165.49 -1.12
N CYS A 322 124.78 165.37 -2.45
CA CYS A 322 125.32 166.46 -3.28
C CYS A 322 124.26 167.46 -3.77
N SER A 323 122.97 167.26 -3.43
CA SER A 323 121.88 168.18 -3.82
C SER A 323 121.97 169.55 -3.12
N ASN A 324 122.47 169.59 -1.88
CA ASN A 324 122.49 170.79 -1.02
C ASN A 324 123.58 171.83 -1.40
N GLY A 325 124.17 171.74 -2.59
CA GLY A 325 125.28 172.59 -3.04
C GLY A 325 124.90 173.86 -3.81
N LEU A 326 123.72 173.90 -4.46
CA LEU A 326 123.44 174.91 -5.50
C LEU A 326 122.58 176.11 -5.03
N GLU A 327 121.89 176.00 -3.89
CA GLU A 327 121.02 177.03 -3.29
C GLU A 327 121.74 178.37 -2.99
N LYS A 328 123.08 178.40 -3.10
CA LYS A 328 123.92 179.58 -2.84
C LYS A 328 124.55 180.19 -4.11
N LYS A 329 124.21 179.73 -5.31
CA LYS A 329 124.64 180.37 -6.58
C LYS A 329 123.53 180.76 -7.56
N GLU A 330 122.29 180.32 -7.34
CA GLU A 330 121.14 180.77 -8.13
C GLU A 330 120.89 182.29 -7.96
N ARG A 331 120.99 182.81 -6.71
CA ARG A 331 120.93 184.25 -6.38
C ARG A 331 122.17 185.06 -6.82
N LYS A 332 122.73 184.79 -8.00
CA LYS A 332 123.84 185.59 -8.56
C LYS A 332 123.77 185.92 -10.05
N LEU A 333 122.89 185.30 -10.84
CA LEU A 333 122.65 185.73 -12.24
C LEU A 333 121.18 185.85 -12.65
N GLU A 334 120.32 186.26 -11.70
CA GLU A 334 119.15 187.12 -11.98
C GLU A 334 119.51 188.45 -12.71
N GLN A 335 120.79 188.69 -13.01
CA GLN A 335 121.30 189.79 -13.84
C GLN A 335 121.67 189.39 -15.29
N TRP A 336 121.53 188.11 -15.69
CA TRP A 336 121.59 187.69 -17.11
C TRP A 336 120.21 187.55 -17.77
N ALA A 337 119.15 187.94 -17.05
CA ALA A 337 117.76 187.86 -17.49
C ALA A 337 117.36 188.95 -18.52
N ARG A 338 118.14 189.21 -19.59
CA ARG A 338 117.78 190.28 -20.56
C ARG A 338 118.42 190.32 -21.97
N GLU A 339 118.84 189.22 -22.62
CA GLU A 339 119.48 189.35 -23.96
C GLU A 339 118.84 188.60 -25.15
N LEU A 340 118.22 187.43 -24.98
CA LEU A 340 117.79 186.61 -26.13
C LEU A 340 116.30 186.21 -26.18
N GLU A 341 115.43 187.13 -25.77
CA GLU A 341 114.00 187.14 -26.12
C GLU A 341 113.77 187.52 -27.61
N LEU A 342 114.71 187.19 -28.52
CA LEU A 342 114.67 187.68 -29.89
C LEU A 342 115.48 186.86 -30.91
N LYS A 343 115.09 185.60 -31.14
CA LYS A 343 115.06 184.92 -32.47
C LYS A 343 114.24 183.62 -32.34
N GLN A 344 112.92 183.69 -32.30
CA GLN A 344 112.00 183.89 -33.45
C GLN A 344 111.86 182.64 -34.34
N GLN A 345 110.62 182.17 -34.46
CA GLN A 345 109.98 181.39 -35.53
C GLN A 345 110.85 180.85 -36.70
N GLN A 346 110.66 179.57 -37.05
CA GLN A 346 110.02 179.13 -38.33
C GLN A 346 109.74 177.58 -38.29
N ILE A 347 108.47 177.09 -38.37
CA ILE A 347 107.64 176.65 -39.55
C ILE A 347 107.98 175.20 -40.11
N ASN A 348 107.13 174.15 -40.42
CA ASN A 348 105.70 173.62 -40.18
C ASN A 348 105.38 172.17 -40.86
N SER A 349 104.26 171.35 -40.57
CA SER A 349 103.27 170.47 -41.48
C SER A 349 102.76 168.84 -41.38
N ILE A 350 101.51 168.29 -40.83
CA ILE A 350 100.34 167.13 -41.09
C ILE A 350 100.01 165.49 -40.59
N ARG A 351 98.74 164.78 -40.32
CA ARG A 351 98.22 163.19 -40.19
C ARG A 351 96.65 162.51 -39.88
N LYS A 352 96.20 161.11 -39.74
CA LYS A 352 94.74 160.30 -39.54
C LYS A 352 94.45 158.70 -39.02
N SER A 353 93.22 158.07 -38.54
CA SER A 353 92.70 156.53 -38.38
C SER A 353 91.12 155.98 -38.05
N THR A 354 90.60 154.63 -37.87
CA THR A 354 89.11 153.91 -37.70
C THR A 354 88.84 152.34 -37.07
N GLU A 355 87.83 151.27 -36.87
CA GLU A 355 86.39 150.50 -37.06
C GLU A 355 85.88 149.22 -35.99
N GLU A 356 84.87 148.16 -35.76
CA GLU A 356 83.47 147.32 -36.09
C GLU A 356 82.69 146.10 -35.10
N HIS A 357 81.58 145.16 -35.36
CA HIS A 357 80.53 144.26 -34.42
C HIS A 357 79.61 142.79 -34.73
N THR A 358 78.79 141.92 -33.86
CA THR A 358 77.51 140.81 -34.02
C THR A 358 76.96 139.49 -33.02
N GLN A 359 75.67 138.77 -32.95
CA GLN A 359 75.11 137.32 -32.30
C GLN A 359 73.49 136.66 -32.10
N THR A 360 73.04 135.35 -31.60
CA THR A 360 71.58 134.49 -31.56
C THR A 360 71.07 133.13 -30.59
N LEU A 361 69.76 132.47 -30.43
CA LEU A 361 69.17 131.14 -29.60
C LEU A 361 67.60 130.38 -29.61
N GLU A 362 67.11 129.10 -29.05
CA GLU A 362 65.61 128.41 -28.70
C GLU A 362 65.17 126.79 -28.21
N TYR A 363 63.87 126.23 -27.79
CA TYR A 363 63.28 124.82 -27.11
C TYR A 363 61.68 124.13 -27.25
N THR A 364 60.75 123.10 -26.71
CA THR A 364 60.26 121.81 -25.76
C THR A 364 58.78 120.96 -26.03
N HIS A 365 57.84 119.94 -25.47
CA HIS A 365 57.37 118.64 -24.53
C HIS A 365 55.78 117.95 -24.63
N ALA A 366 54.86 116.92 -24.08
CA ALA A 366 54.41 115.60 -23.18
C ALA A 366 52.84 114.84 -23.34
N ASN A 367 51.92 113.81 -22.79
CA ASN A 367 51.43 112.56 -21.83
C ASN A 367 49.87 111.77 -22.00
N ILE A 368 48.96 110.75 -21.43
CA ILE A 368 48.54 109.41 -20.52
C ILE A 368 46.91 108.77 -20.52
N ALA A 369 45.99 107.71 -20.01
CA ALA A 369 45.53 106.33 -19.18
C ALA A 369 43.93 105.64 -19.30
N THR A 370 43.02 104.59 -18.75
CA THR A 370 42.63 103.20 -17.90
C THR A 370 40.99 102.65 -17.64
N ILE A 371 40.12 101.53 -17.14
CA ILE A 371 39.81 99.95 -16.68
C ILE A 371 38.31 98.97 -16.64
N PRO A 372 37.53 98.17 -15.65
CA PRO A 372 36.59 96.79 -15.64
C PRO A 372 35.10 96.43 -14.82
N SER A 373 34.18 95.32 -14.43
CA SER A 373 33.62 93.76 -14.44
C SER A 373 32.16 93.13 -13.69
N SER A 374 31.52 91.79 -13.64
CA SER A 374 30.12 91.16 -12.99
C SER A 374 29.55 89.51 -12.73
N ALA A 375 28.27 88.99 -12.21
CA ALA A 375 27.66 87.46 -11.85
C ALA A 375 26.04 86.89 -11.45
N SER A 376 25.50 85.55 -11.16
CA SER A 376 23.99 84.91 -10.77
C SER A 376 23.48 83.32 -10.25
N ASN A 377 22.14 82.76 -9.94
CA ASN A 377 21.49 81.31 -9.38
C ASN A 377 19.82 80.80 -9.38
N GLN A 378 18.87 79.74 -8.93
CA GLN A 378 18.46 78.29 -8.21
C GLN A 378 16.87 77.52 -8.21
N SER A 379 16.35 76.23 -7.72
CA SER A 379 14.86 75.47 -7.66
C SER A 379 14.28 74.05 -6.80
N SER A 380 12.96 73.37 -6.78
CA SER A 380 12.29 72.04 -5.99
C SER A 380 10.73 71.26 -6.10
N ILE A 381 10.20 70.00 -5.54
CA ILE A 381 8.71 69.19 -5.59
C ILE A 381 8.05 67.85 -4.65
N ASN A 382 6.81 67.07 -4.76
CA ASN A 382 5.98 65.95 -3.81
C ASN A 382 4.79 64.70 -4.20
N ARG A 383 3.90 63.86 -3.35
CA ARG A 383 3.00 62.44 -3.52
C ARG A 383 1.60 61.80 -2.66
N ASP A 384 0.85 60.54 -2.82
CA ASP A 384 -0.48 59.77 -2.19
C ASP A 384 -0.65 58.11 -2.07
N GLY A 385 -1.75 57.46 -1.50
CA GLY A 385 -2.03 56.00 -1.23
C GLY A 385 -3.21 55.15 -1.87
N ARG A 386 -3.98 55.63 -2.87
CA ARG A 386 -5.09 54.86 -3.54
C ARG A 386 -4.67 53.55 -4.28
N CYS A 387 -3.37 53.29 -4.40
CA CYS A 387 -2.79 52.19 -5.19
C CYS A 387 -3.08 50.77 -4.68
N LEU A 388 -3.32 50.57 -3.37
CA LEU A 388 -3.41 49.23 -2.79
C LEU A 388 -4.63 48.44 -3.32
N LEU A 389 -5.78 49.13 -3.48
CA LEU A 389 -7.01 48.54 -4.02
C LEU A 389 -6.91 48.24 -5.52
N LEU A 390 -6.09 48.99 -6.26
CA LEU A 390 -5.77 48.68 -7.66
C LEU A 390 -4.96 47.37 -7.76
N LEU A 391 -3.89 47.25 -6.97
CA LEU A 391 -3.04 46.04 -6.93
C LEU A 391 -3.86 44.78 -6.64
N MET A 392 -4.71 44.79 -5.62
CA MET A 392 -5.54 43.62 -5.28
C MET A 392 -6.50 43.23 -6.42
N ASN A 393 -7.13 44.20 -7.08
CA ASN A 393 -7.97 43.93 -8.26
C ASN A 393 -7.17 43.41 -9.45
N GLU A 394 -5.93 43.84 -9.64
CA GLU A 394 -5.08 43.37 -10.73
C GLU A 394 -4.62 41.92 -10.53
N HIS A 395 -4.29 41.54 -9.29
CA HIS A 395 -3.98 40.14 -8.95
C HIS A 395 -5.20 39.21 -9.11
N LEU A 396 -6.39 39.62 -8.65
CA LEU A 396 -7.62 38.83 -8.85
C LEU A 396 -7.98 38.67 -10.35
N LYS A 397 -7.78 39.72 -11.16
CA LYS A 397 -7.95 39.63 -12.63
C LYS A 397 -6.96 38.66 -13.27
N ARG A 398 -5.70 38.62 -12.82
CA ARG A 398 -4.72 37.64 -13.33
C ARG A 398 -5.11 36.19 -12.98
N ILE A 399 -5.69 35.94 -11.81
CA ILE A 399 -6.19 34.60 -11.44
C ILE A 399 -7.39 34.19 -12.31
N ALA A 400 -8.33 35.11 -12.58
CA ALA A 400 -9.46 34.84 -13.47
C ALA A 400 -9.06 34.67 -14.94
N LEU A 401 -8.01 35.36 -15.40
CA LEU A 401 -7.43 35.15 -16.72
C LEU A 401 -6.73 33.79 -16.80
N LEU A 402 -5.92 33.42 -15.81
CA LEU A 402 -5.24 32.13 -15.74
C LEU A 402 -6.21 30.94 -15.83
N SER A 403 -7.33 30.95 -15.11
CA SER A 403 -8.31 29.84 -15.22
C SER A 403 -8.93 29.76 -16.61
N SER A 404 -9.23 30.89 -17.26
CA SER A 404 -9.73 30.91 -18.65
C SER A 404 -8.68 30.43 -19.68
N GLU A 405 -7.40 30.74 -19.44
CA GLU A 405 -6.27 30.33 -20.28
C GLU A 405 -5.95 28.84 -20.08
N MET A 406 -6.00 28.33 -18.85
CA MET A 406 -5.92 26.90 -18.54
C MET A 406 -7.05 26.11 -19.23
N SER A 407 -8.31 26.57 -19.14
CA SER A 407 -9.41 25.94 -19.88
C SER A 407 -9.20 25.95 -21.40
N ALA A 408 -8.59 27.00 -21.96
CA ALA A 408 -8.31 27.09 -23.39
C ALA A 408 -7.23 26.08 -23.82
N HIS A 409 -6.14 25.96 -23.06
CA HIS A 409 -5.08 24.98 -23.31
C HIS A 409 -5.60 23.53 -23.15
N LEU A 410 -6.39 23.25 -22.11
CA LEU A 410 -7.00 21.93 -21.92
C LEU A 410 -7.97 21.58 -23.06
N LYS A 411 -8.80 22.52 -23.52
CA LYS A 411 -9.67 22.31 -24.71
C LYS A 411 -8.92 22.17 -26.03
N ALA A 412 -7.65 22.57 -26.09
CA ALA A 412 -6.78 22.41 -27.25
C ALA A 412 -5.92 21.12 -27.19
N SER A 413 -5.92 20.39 -26.06
CA SER A 413 -5.24 19.10 -25.94
C SER A 413 -6.06 17.98 -26.60
N SER A 414 -5.37 17.06 -27.27
CA SER A 414 -5.98 15.84 -27.84
C SER A 414 -6.48 14.88 -26.76
N ASP A 415 -5.78 14.81 -25.61
CA ASP A 415 -6.28 14.18 -24.38
C ASP A 415 -6.05 15.16 -23.22
N PRO A 416 -7.11 15.83 -22.72
CA PRO A 416 -6.98 16.75 -21.59
C PRO A 416 -6.83 16.02 -20.24
N ALA A 417 -7.25 14.75 -20.16
CA ALA A 417 -7.18 13.97 -18.94
C ALA A 417 -5.77 13.40 -18.72
N GLU A 418 -5.11 12.91 -19.78
CA GLU A 418 -3.71 12.49 -19.74
C GLU A 418 -2.78 13.66 -19.42
N LEU A 419 -2.96 14.81 -20.09
CA LEU A 419 -2.16 16.01 -19.84
C LEU A 419 -2.26 16.52 -18.39
N VAL A 420 -3.46 16.47 -17.79
CA VAL A 420 -3.63 16.83 -16.37
C VAL A 420 -3.02 15.76 -15.46
N LEU A 421 -3.14 14.48 -15.81
CA LEU A 421 -2.62 13.38 -14.99
C LEU A 421 -1.09 13.34 -14.95
N ASP A 422 -0.41 13.57 -16.07
CA ASP A 422 1.04 13.66 -16.11
C ASP A 422 1.52 14.86 -15.25
N ALA A 423 0.78 15.98 -15.24
CA ALA A 423 1.03 17.12 -14.36
C ALA A 423 0.72 16.86 -12.86
N MET A 424 0.15 15.70 -12.50
CA MET A 424 -0.04 15.29 -11.09
C MET A 424 1.19 14.59 -10.50
N GLU A 425 2.19 14.18 -11.30
CA GLU A 425 3.42 13.57 -10.77
C GLU A 425 4.20 14.53 -9.84
N GLU A 426 4.16 15.84 -10.11
CA GLU A 426 4.86 16.85 -9.29
C GLU A 426 4.21 17.13 -7.92
N PHE A 427 3.00 16.63 -7.65
CA PHE A 427 2.26 16.89 -6.39
C PHE A 427 2.96 16.28 -5.15
N TYR A 428 3.66 15.16 -5.35
CA TYR A 428 4.57 14.53 -4.39
C TYR A 428 5.96 14.37 -5.05
N PRO A 429 6.83 15.39 -4.97
CA PRO A 429 8.15 15.35 -5.61
C PRO A 429 8.96 14.12 -5.18
N SER A 430 9.31 13.27 -6.14
CA SER A 430 10.06 12.04 -5.88
C SER A 430 11.47 12.34 -5.38
N ASN A 431 11.90 11.64 -4.31
CA ASN A 431 13.19 11.86 -3.64
C ASN A 431 14.44 11.47 -4.46
N SER A 432 14.28 11.06 -5.72
CA SER A 432 15.34 10.72 -6.67
C SER A 432 16.01 11.99 -7.25
N ALA A 433 16.66 12.76 -6.39
CA ALA A 433 17.25 14.06 -6.75
C ALA A 433 18.59 13.92 -7.51
N VAL A 434 18.54 13.98 -8.84
CA VAL A 434 19.61 14.48 -9.70
C VAL A 434 18.99 15.57 -10.60
N ASP A 435 19.74 16.63 -10.88
CA ASP A 435 19.31 17.79 -11.69
C ASP A 435 18.09 18.59 -11.19
N LYS A 436 18.18 19.10 -9.95
CA LYS A 436 17.45 20.33 -9.57
C LYS A 436 17.99 21.55 -10.34
N MET A 437 17.64 21.68 -11.62
CA MET A 437 17.89 22.90 -12.40
C MET A 437 16.74 23.32 -13.33
N LYS A 438 15.52 23.40 -12.78
CA LYS A 438 14.54 24.45 -13.11
C LYS A 438 13.42 24.50 -12.07
N PHE A 439 12.81 25.68 -11.95
CA PHE A 439 11.64 26.01 -11.12
C PHE A 439 11.77 25.77 -9.60
N ASP A 440 12.12 26.86 -8.90
CA ASP A 440 12.11 26.97 -7.44
C ASP A 440 10.70 27.39 -6.96
N PHE A 441 9.71 26.53 -7.17
CA PHE A 441 8.34 26.73 -6.67
C PHE A 441 8.17 26.11 -5.28
N ASP A 442 7.55 26.86 -4.38
CA ASP A 442 7.05 26.35 -3.10
C ASP A 442 6.08 25.18 -3.34
N LEU A 443 6.26 24.06 -2.61
CA LEU A 443 5.39 22.88 -2.65
C LEU A 443 3.91 23.24 -2.41
N THR A 444 3.65 24.28 -1.62
CA THR A 444 2.32 24.87 -1.39
C THR A 444 1.71 25.43 -2.68
N VAL A 445 2.52 26.04 -3.54
CA VAL A 445 2.12 26.60 -4.84
C VAL A 445 1.93 25.48 -5.87
N ILE A 446 2.81 24.48 -5.91
CA ILE A 446 2.66 23.29 -6.76
C ILE A 446 1.33 22.61 -6.45
N ARG A 447 1.10 22.23 -5.19
CA ARG A 447 -0.13 21.52 -4.76
C ARG A 447 -1.40 22.31 -5.05
N ARG A 448 -1.41 23.63 -4.83
CA ARG A 448 -2.53 24.51 -5.21
C ARG A 448 -2.75 24.56 -6.72
N SER A 449 -1.69 24.55 -7.53
CA SER A 449 -1.79 24.55 -8.99
C SER A 449 -2.35 23.23 -9.53
N CYS A 450 -1.93 22.09 -8.95
CA CYS A 450 -2.51 20.78 -9.26
C CYS A 450 -4.00 20.70 -8.89
N ILE A 451 -4.41 21.21 -7.72
CA ILE A 451 -5.83 21.30 -7.32
C ILE A 451 -6.64 22.10 -8.34
N LEU A 452 -6.13 23.26 -8.80
CA LEU A 452 -6.79 24.08 -9.82
C LEU A 452 -6.89 23.36 -11.18
N LEU A 453 -5.87 22.57 -11.58
CA LEU A 453 -5.92 21.74 -12.78
C LEU A 453 -6.98 20.63 -12.69
N LEU A 454 -7.11 19.97 -11.53
CA LEU A 454 -8.13 18.94 -11.30
C LEU A 454 -9.55 19.54 -11.26
N GLN A 455 -9.71 20.73 -10.68
CA GLN A 455 -10.96 21.49 -10.69
C GLN A 455 -11.37 21.88 -12.12
N GLU A 456 -10.42 22.38 -12.93
CA GLU A 456 -10.66 22.67 -14.35
C GLU A 456 -10.95 21.41 -15.16
N LEU A 457 -10.27 20.29 -14.92
CA LEU A 457 -10.57 19.02 -15.58
C LEU A 457 -12.00 18.57 -15.27
N LYS A 458 -12.43 18.65 -14.00
CA LYS A 458 -13.83 18.32 -13.63
C LYS A 458 -14.84 19.30 -14.24
N ARG A 459 -14.50 20.59 -14.36
CA ARG A 459 -15.35 21.61 -15.00
C ARG A 459 -15.51 21.38 -16.51
N LEU A 460 -14.47 20.86 -17.17
CA LEU A 460 -14.49 20.52 -18.59
C LEU A 460 -15.12 19.15 -18.86
N SER A 461 -15.01 18.22 -17.92
CA SER A 461 -15.55 16.85 -17.95
C SER A 461 -15.33 16.11 -19.29
N PRO A 462 -14.08 16.03 -19.81
CA PRO A 462 -13.78 15.32 -21.06
C PRO A 462 -14.01 13.81 -20.92
N GLN A 463 -14.20 13.12 -22.04
CA GLN A 463 -14.33 11.66 -22.05
C GLN A 463 -12.98 11.00 -21.75
N ILE A 464 -12.83 10.44 -20.54
CA ILE A 464 -11.57 9.85 -20.07
C ILE A 464 -11.36 8.46 -20.70
N ASN A 465 -10.21 8.26 -21.35
CA ASN A 465 -9.77 6.98 -21.88
C ASN A 465 -9.50 5.97 -20.74
N HIS A 466 -9.87 4.69 -20.93
CA HIS A 466 -9.62 3.61 -19.96
C HIS A 466 -8.14 3.52 -19.54
N GLN A 467 -7.20 3.73 -20.46
CA GLN A 467 -5.76 3.70 -20.15
C GLN A 467 -5.34 4.83 -19.18
N VAL A 468 -5.93 6.01 -19.33
CA VAL A 468 -5.71 7.17 -18.45
C VAL A 468 -6.39 6.96 -17.10
N ARG A 469 -7.61 6.37 -17.08
CA ARG A 469 -8.29 5.97 -15.85
C ARG A 469 -7.47 4.95 -15.03
N GLU A 470 -6.83 3.98 -15.69
CA GLU A 470 -5.92 3.00 -15.06
C GLU A 470 -4.65 3.65 -14.48
N LYS A 471 -4.03 4.60 -15.21
CA LYS A 471 -2.95 5.44 -14.64
C LYS A 471 -3.44 6.19 -13.39
N ALA A 472 -4.64 6.78 -13.45
CA ALA A 472 -5.20 7.59 -12.36
C ALA A 472 -5.54 6.77 -11.10
N ILE A 473 -6.03 5.54 -11.25
CA ILE A 473 -6.25 4.60 -10.13
C ILE A 473 -4.94 4.31 -9.40
N LYS A 474 -3.85 4.04 -10.16
CA LYS A 474 -2.52 3.78 -9.59
C LYS A 474 -1.95 5.00 -8.86
N LEU A 475 -2.10 6.18 -9.47
CA LEU A 475 -1.67 7.44 -8.84
C LEU A 475 -2.48 7.76 -7.58
N ALA A 476 -3.79 7.52 -7.58
CA ALA A 476 -4.63 7.71 -6.40
C ALA A 476 -4.25 6.75 -5.24
N ALA A 477 -3.88 5.50 -5.54
CA ALA A 477 -3.35 4.59 -4.53
C ALA A 477 -2.02 5.08 -3.93
N ASP A 478 -1.05 5.45 -4.78
CA ASP A 478 0.23 6.03 -4.36
C ASP A 478 0.06 7.33 -3.55
N TRP A 479 -0.88 8.19 -3.93
CA TRP A 479 -1.24 9.40 -3.19
C TRP A 479 -1.86 9.07 -1.83
N LYS A 480 -2.69 8.04 -1.73
CA LYS A 480 -3.32 7.60 -0.47
C LYS A 480 -2.28 7.04 0.51
N ASP A 481 -1.31 6.28 0.03
CA ASP A 481 -0.22 5.73 0.87
C ASP A 481 0.78 6.81 1.34
N LYS A 482 0.93 7.91 0.59
CA LYS A 482 1.77 9.07 0.95
C LYS A 482 1.07 10.10 1.84
N MET A 483 -0.25 10.25 1.67
CA MET A 483 -1.06 11.24 2.38
C MET A 483 -1.16 10.92 3.88
N THR A 484 -0.84 11.88 4.73
CA THR A 484 -1.04 11.73 6.18
C THR A 484 -2.32 12.43 6.63
N VAL A 485 -3.22 11.68 7.27
CA VAL A 485 -4.56 12.16 7.71
C VAL A 485 -4.43 12.99 9.00
N ALA A 486 -3.72 14.10 8.91
CA ALA A 486 -3.49 15.06 9.97
C ALA A 486 -4.02 16.45 9.57
N ALA A 487 -4.53 17.21 10.54
CA ALA A 487 -5.13 18.53 10.31
C ALA A 487 -4.16 19.59 9.73
N GLU A 488 -2.86 19.30 9.71
CA GLU A 488 -1.82 20.17 9.15
C GLU A 488 -1.69 20.01 7.61
N ASN A 489 -2.16 18.89 7.04
CA ASN A 489 -1.94 18.52 5.64
C ASN A 489 -3.20 18.66 4.75
N VAL A 490 -4.05 19.65 5.04
CA VAL A 490 -5.31 19.94 4.31
C VAL A 490 -5.16 19.95 2.79
N LEU A 491 -4.05 20.47 2.24
CA LEU A 491 -3.83 20.50 0.79
C LEU A 491 -3.58 19.11 0.17
N GLU A 492 -3.02 18.15 0.91
CA GLU A 492 -2.84 16.77 0.43
C GLU A 492 -4.20 16.08 0.31
N VAL A 493 -5.02 16.20 1.36
CA VAL A 493 -6.36 15.62 1.42
C VAL A 493 -7.31 16.27 0.39
N LEU A 494 -7.24 17.60 0.23
CA LEU A 494 -8.00 18.34 -0.79
C LEU A 494 -7.58 17.93 -2.20
N GLY A 495 -6.28 17.77 -2.47
CA GLY A 495 -5.78 17.28 -3.76
C GLY A 495 -6.27 15.87 -4.07
N PHE A 496 -6.17 14.95 -3.10
CA PHE A 496 -6.65 13.57 -3.25
C PHE A 496 -8.15 13.51 -3.56
N LEU A 497 -8.99 14.27 -2.83
CA LEU A 497 -10.43 14.33 -3.11
C LEU A 497 -10.74 14.90 -4.51
N TRP A 498 -10.00 15.91 -4.97
CA TRP A 498 -10.14 16.42 -6.34
C TRP A 498 -9.65 15.43 -7.41
N LEU A 499 -8.62 14.63 -7.14
CA LEU A 499 -8.15 13.57 -8.05
C LEU A 499 -9.24 12.51 -8.26
N LEU A 500 -9.82 12.00 -7.17
CA LEU A 500 -10.94 11.05 -7.24
C LEU A 500 -12.16 11.63 -7.95
N THR A 501 -12.43 12.92 -7.73
CA THR A 501 -13.57 13.65 -8.32
C THR A 501 -13.37 13.85 -9.83
N ALA A 502 -12.19 14.29 -10.26
CA ALA A 502 -11.88 14.63 -11.64
C ALA A 502 -11.79 13.40 -12.55
N PHE A 503 -11.20 12.30 -12.06
CA PHE A 503 -11.09 11.03 -12.79
C PHE A 503 -12.24 10.04 -12.52
N GLU A 504 -13.28 10.48 -11.80
CA GLU A 504 -14.49 9.70 -11.49
C GLU A 504 -14.19 8.34 -10.84
N LEU A 505 -13.29 8.36 -9.84
CA LEU A 505 -12.82 7.19 -9.09
C LEU A 505 -13.55 7.03 -7.75
N THR A 506 -14.52 7.89 -7.40
CA THR A 506 -15.17 7.87 -6.07
C THR A 506 -15.90 6.56 -5.76
N SER A 507 -16.29 5.79 -6.77
CA SER A 507 -16.91 4.46 -6.61
C SER A 507 -15.95 3.35 -6.19
N THR A 508 -14.62 3.56 -6.19
CA THR A 508 -13.62 2.55 -5.78
C THR A 508 -13.15 2.71 -4.32
N TYR A 509 -13.80 3.57 -3.53
CA TYR A 509 -13.43 3.90 -2.14
C TYR A 509 -14.65 3.86 -1.21
N ASP A 510 -14.46 3.65 0.10
CA ASP A 510 -15.57 3.58 1.07
C ASP A 510 -16.16 4.98 1.34
N GLU A 511 -17.49 5.11 1.30
CA GLU A 511 -18.20 6.38 1.48
C GLU A 511 -17.89 7.06 2.84
N ARG A 512 -17.61 6.27 3.89
CA ARG A 512 -17.27 6.78 5.23
C ARG A 512 -15.81 7.22 5.32
N GLU A 513 -14.92 6.54 4.60
CA GLU A 513 -13.53 6.98 4.45
C GLU A 513 -13.47 8.32 3.71
N LEU A 514 -14.19 8.47 2.60
CA LEU A 514 -14.30 9.74 1.87
C LEU A 514 -14.92 10.85 2.72
N GLN A 515 -15.98 10.55 3.50
CA GLN A 515 -16.54 11.50 4.47
C GLN A 515 -15.52 11.92 5.56
N SER A 516 -14.66 11.01 6.03
CA SER A 516 -13.62 11.35 7.01
C SER A 516 -12.57 12.31 6.43
N PHE A 517 -12.20 12.14 5.16
CA PHE A 517 -11.30 13.06 4.46
C PHE A 517 -11.96 14.42 4.20
N LEU A 518 -13.23 14.44 3.82
CA LEU A 518 -14.00 15.68 3.63
C LEU A 518 -14.09 16.50 4.93
N ALA A 519 -14.25 15.83 6.07
CA ALA A 519 -14.28 16.47 7.40
C ALA A 519 -12.93 17.06 7.85
N VAL A 520 -11.79 16.61 7.31
CA VAL A 520 -10.47 17.22 7.55
C VAL A 520 -10.25 18.47 6.69
N VAL A 521 -10.90 18.54 5.53
CA VAL A 521 -10.68 19.58 4.51
C VAL A 521 -11.61 20.80 4.67
N THR A 522 -12.80 20.62 5.23
CA THR A 522 -13.86 21.62 5.13
C THR A 522 -13.94 22.60 6.32
N GLN A 523 -13.77 23.90 6.01
CA GLN A 523 -14.51 24.94 6.73
C GLN A 523 -15.99 24.90 6.29
N PRO A 524 -16.96 25.36 7.11
CA PRO A 524 -18.39 25.15 6.85
C PRO A 524 -18.95 25.75 5.55
N GLU A 525 -18.24 26.70 4.93
CA GLU A 525 -18.73 27.49 3.80
C GLU A 525 -18.36 26.87 2.43
N ASP A 526 -17.24 26.14 2.35
CA ASP A 526 -16.73 25.55 1.09
C ASP A 526 -17.26 24.12 0.79
N ALA A 527 -18.02 23.53 1.72
CA ALA A 527 -18.35 22.09 1.68
C ALA A 527 -19.33 21.68 0.56
N THR A 528 -20.11 22.62 0.02
CA THR A 528 -21.22 22.34 -0.92
C THR A 528 -20.72 21.77 -2.25
N ASP A 529 -19.78 22.44 -2.91
CA ASP A 529 -19.37 22.10 -4.28
C ASP A 529 -18.59 20.78 -4.32
N LEU A 530 -17.70 20.55 -3.35
CA LEU A 530 -16.89 19.33 -3.27
C LEU A 530 -17.75 18.11 -2.89
N SER A 531 -18.70 18.24 -1.94
CA SER A 531 -19.60 17.13 -1.58
C SER A 531 -20.54 16.75 -2.73
N GLN A 532 -21.05 17.74 -3.49
CA GLN A 532 -21.82 17.49 -4.71
C GLN A 532 -20.98 16.82 -5.80
N ALA A 533 -19.74 17.28 -6.03
CA ALA A 533 -18.88 16.73 -7.07
C ALA A 533 -18.35 15.31 -6.77
N LEU A 534 -18.15 14.96 -5.49
CA LEU A 534 -17.84 13.61 -5.03
C LEU A 534 -19.02 12.62 -5.18
N GLY A 535 -20.25 13.12 -5.30
CA GLY A 535 -21.47 12.32 -5.43
C GLY A 535 -22.05 11.78 -4.11
N ILE A 536 -21.52 12.23 -2.97
CA ILE A 536 -21.88 11.70 -1.64
C ILE A 536 -23.21 12.30 -1.19
N ARG A 537 -24.18 11.46 -0.81
CA ARG A 537 -25.54 11.95 -0.49
C ARG A 537 -25.62 12.52 0.92
N ASN A 538 -25.48 13.85 1.02
CA ASN A 538 -25.72 14.62 2.24
C ASN A 538 -27.14 14.37 2.82
N LYS A 539 -27.25 13.46 3.80
CA LYS A 539 -28.43 13.34 4.66
C LYS A 539 -28.42 14.46 5.69
N ALA A 540 -29.18 15.52 5.43
CA ALA A 540 -29.29 16.66 6.35
C ALA A 540 -29.85 16.21 7.73
N PRO A 541 -29.22 16.61 8.86
CA PRO A 541 -29.72 16.30 10.19
C PRO A 541 -30.87 17.25 10.56
N GLY A 542 -32.13 16.79 10.46
CA GLY A 542 -33.26 17.67 10.71
C GLY A 542 -34.65 17.01 10.78
N SER A 543 -34.94 16.29 11.87
CA SER A 543 -36.28 16.27 12.48
C SER A 543 -36.28 15.64 13.88
N THR A 544 -36.85 16.36 14.83
CA THR A 544 -36.98 16.03 16.25
C THR A 544 -37.73 14.72 16.51
N LEU A 545 -37.10 13.78 17.21
CA LEU A 545 -37.84 12.69 17.89
C LEU A 545 -38.24 13.14 19.30
N SER A 546 -39.52 13.45 19.47
CA SER A 546 -40.16 13.65 20.77
C SER A 546 -40.75 12.33 21.29
N PHE A 547 -40.40 11.96 22.52
CA PHE A 547 -41.18 11.05 23.39
C PHE A 547 -42.12 11.91 24.28
N PRO A 548 -43.14 11.35 25.01
CA PRO A 548 -43.42 9.94 25.33
C PRO A 548 -44.91 9.52 25.19
N VAL A 549 -45.35 8.50 25.96
CA VAL A 549 -46.74 8.01 26.22
C VAL A 549 -47.28 7.10 25.08
N LYS A 550 -47.55 5.79 25.29
CA LYS A 550 -48.71 5.12 25.97
C LYS A 550 -50.08 5.50 25.35
N THR A 551 -51.09 4.63 25.22
CA THR A 551 -51.35 3.33 25.89
C THR A 551 -52.16 2.37 24.97
N GLU A 552 -52.27 1.10 25.40
CA GLU A 552 -53.40 0.17 25.19
C GLU A 552 -53.71 -0.49 23.82
N GLU A 553 -53.90 -1.81 23.92
CA GLU A 553 -54.61 -2.78 23.06
C GLU A 553 -56.16 -2.54 23.09
N PRO A 554 -57.06 -3.27 22.37
CA PRO A 554 -56.92 -4.68 21.92
C PRO A 554 -57.54 -5.09 20.55
N GLU A 555 -57.29 -6.37 20.20
CA GLU A 555 -58.19 -7.28 19.45
C GLU A 555 -58.51 -7.00 17.94
N SER A 556 -58.86 -7.98 17.10
CA SER A 556 -59.22 -9.40 17.31
C SER A 556 -58.80 -10.33 16.15
N SER A 557 -58.58 -11.63 16.45
CA SER A 557 -58.85 -12.87 15.66
C SER A 557 -58.48 -12.97 14.15
N GLN A 558 -58.05 -14.12 13.58
CA GLN A 558 -58.68 -15.44 13.76
C GLN A 558 -57.78 -16.67 13.38
N VAL A 559 -57.41 -17.44 14.40
CA VAL A 559 -57.52 -18.92 14.52
C VAL A 559 -57.10 -19.84 13.33
N ARG A 560 -56.06 -20.66 13.57
CA ARG A 560 -56.25 -22.14 13.69
C ARG A 560 -55.18 -22.80 14.58
N ASN A 561 -55.64 -23.65 15.52
CA ASN A 561 -54.82 -24.36 16.50
C ASN A 561 -54.76 -25.88 16.22
N VAL A 562 -53.83 -26.56 16.93
CA VAL A 562 -53.85 -27.94 17.51
C VAL A 562 -52.40 -28.46 17.47
N ALA A 563 -51.60 -28.24 18.53
CA ALA A 563 -51.36 -29.13 19.69
C ALA A 563 -50.32 -30.25 19.37
N THR A 564 -49.53 -30.78 20.31
CA THR A 564 -49.53 -30.69 21.79
C THR A 564 -48.08 -30.69 22.32
N SER A 565 -47.83 -30.11 23.50
CA SER A 565 -46.59 -30.29 24.30
C SER A 565 -46.75 -31.54 25.23
N PRO A 566 -45.81 -31.96 26.13
CA PRO A 566 -44.87 -31.16 26.93
C PRO A 566 -43.42 -31.69 27.07
N SER A 567 -42.57 -30.89 27.71
CA SER A 567 -41.29 -31.30 28.31
C SER A 567 -41.45 -31.67 29.79
N PRO A 568 -40.49 -32.41 30.37
CA PRO A 568 -39.78 -31.95 31.58
C PRO A 568 -38.24 -31.99 31.37
N ASN A 569 -37.38 -31.08 31.83
CA ASN A 569 -37.35 -30.11 32.95
C ASN A 569 -36.87 -30.70 34.31
N PHE A 570 -35.95 -29.98 34.97
CA PHE A 570 -35.24 -30.30 36.24
C PHE A 570 -34.22 -31.48 36.19
N GLN A 571 -33.07 -31.49 36.90
CA GLN A 571 -32.42 -30.52 37.81
C GLN A 571 -30.91 -30.35 37.48
N PRO A 572 -30.26 -29.24 37.90
CA PRO A 572 -28.80 -29.13 37.99
C PRO A 572 -28.26 -29.66 39.33
N SER A 573 -27.01 -30.13 39.34
CA SER A 573 -26.22 -30.33 40.56
C SER A 573 -24.74 -30.05 40.27
N ALA A 574 -24.01 -29.48 41.23
CA ALA A 574 -22.63 -29.05 41.07
C ALA A 574 -21.74 -29.63 42.17
N THR A 575 -20.58 -30.16 41.78
CA THR A 575 -19.47 -30.44 42.70
C THR A 575 -18.17 -30.01 42.03
N THR A 576 -17.52 -29.04 42.67
CA THR A 576 -16.18 -28.53 42.48
C THR A 576 -15.14 -29.64 42.24
N ASP A 577 -14.20 -29.42 41.32
CA ASP A 577 -12.78 -29.41 41.70
C ASP A 577 -11.95 -28.53 40.75
N GLU A 578 -10.91 -27.88 41.27
CA GLU A 578 -10.10 -26.90 40.51
C GLU A 578 -8.75 -27.48 40.07
N ARG A 579 -8.34 -27.20 38.82
CA ARG A 579 -6.92 -27.01 38.51
C ARG A 579 -6.68 -26.10 37.30
N ASN A 580 -5.86 -25.08 37.53
CA ASN A 580 -5.48 -24.09 36.52
C ASN A 580 -4.57 -24.67 35.42
N LEU A 581 -4.70 -24.16 34.19
CA LEU A 581 -3.57 -23.57 33.46
C LEU A 581 -3.99 -22.66 32.28
N GLN A 582 -3.37 -21.48 32.26
CA GLN A 582 -3.39 -20.40 31.25
C GLN A 582 -3.58 -20.82 29.77
N GLY A 583 -4.35 -20.04 28.97
CA GLY A 583 -4.36 -20.20 27.51
C GLY A 583 -5.28 -19.26 26.70
N CYS A 584 -4.74 -18.13 26.25
CA CYS A 584 -5.31 -17.24 25.21
C CYS A 584 -5.19 -17.89 23.79
N ILE A 585 -5.89 -17.53 22.70
CA ILE A 585 -6.96 -16.54 22.42
C ILE A 585 -7.62 -16.85 21.04
N LYS A 586 -8.86 -16.37 20.82
CA LYS A 586 -9.56 -16.01 19.55
C LYS A 586 -9.32 -16.77 18.21
N GLU A 587 -10.46 -17.14 17.61
CA GLU A 587 -10.94 -16.82 16.23
C GLU A 587 -10.28 -17.55 15.02
N HIS A 588 -11.02 -18.28 14.17
CA HIS A 588 -12.14 -17.95 13.24
C HIS A 588 -11.67 -17.54 11.83
N LEU A 589 -12.47 -17.92 10.82
CA LEU A 589 -12.24 -17.72 9.37
C LEU A 589 -11.12 -18.63 8.82
N SER A 590 -11.33 -19.60 7.93
CA SER A 590 -12.41 -19.85 6.95
C SER A 590 -12.59 -18.71 5.96
N GLY A 591 -11.99 -18.86 4.79
CA GLY A 591 -12.01 -17.91 3.69
C GLY A 591 -11.64 -18.59 2.38
N ASP A 592 -12.54 -19.43 1.87
CA ASP A 592 -12.44 -19.96 0.51
C ASP A 592 -12.54 -18.80 -0.49
N ASN A 593 -11.59 -18.72 -1.41
CA ASN A 593 -11.66 -17.84 -2.59
C ASN A 593 -11.42 -18.68 -3.84
N LEU A 594 -12.25 -18.45 -4.85
CA LEU A 594 -12.33 -19.23 -6.07
C LEU A 594 -12.29 -18.28 -7.28
N VAL A 595 -11.64 -18.70 -8.37
CA VAL A 595 -11.66 -18.04 -9.70
C VAL A 595 -10.80 -16.74 -9.74
N GLN A 596 -9.98 -16.42 -10.77
CA GLN A 596 -9.89 -16.94 -12.14
C GLN A 596 -8.43 -17.02 -12.69
N ASN A 597 -8.25 -17.86 -13.71
CA ASN A 597 -7.28 -17.83 -14.83
C ASN A 597 -5.83 -17.35 -14.63
N GLU A 598 -4.89 -18.22 -15.03
CA GLU A 598 -4.16 -18.01 -16.30
C GLU A 598 -3.61 -19.34 -16.86
N MET A 599 -3.60 -19.48 -18.19
CA MET A 599 -2.50 -20.05 -19.02
C MET A 599 -2.95 -20.31 -20.46
N PHE A 600 -2.13 -19.83 -21.41
CA PHE A 600 -1.97 -20.45 -22.73
C PHE A 600 -1.08 -21.70 -22.57
N ASP A 601 -1.22 -22.69 -23.47
CA ASP A 601 -0.09 -23.07 -24.32
C ASP A 601 -0.54 -23.90 -25.54
N ALA A 602 0.35 -24.05 -26.52
CA ALA A 602 -0.02 -24.42 -27.90
C ALA A 602 -0.05 -25.94 -28.19
N LEU A 603 -1.14 -26.40 -28.83
CA LEU A 603 -1.11 -27.15 -30.11
C LEU A 603 -2.50 -27.25 -30.76
#